data_AF-A0A955JMN4-F1
#
_entry.id   AF-A0A955JMN4-F1
#
_cell.length_a   1.000
_cell.length_b   1.000
_cell.length_c   1.000
_cell.angle_alpha   90.00
_cell.angle_beta   90.00
_cell.angle_gamma   90.00
#
_symmetry.space_group_name_H-M   'P 1'
#
loop_
_entity.id
_entity.type
_entity.pdbx_description
1 polymer ?
#
loop_
_entity_poly.entity_id
_entity_poly.type
_entity_poly.pdbx_seq_one_letter_code
_entity_poly.pdbx_strand_id
1 'polypeptide(L)'
;MARLAKSLETLRNQVNAKYPGRSKASDGWIGDAAHQAVASDHNPNRHGVVTALDLTHHPKSGFDAHALADTLITKRHPELKYVISNKRIAGDWTGWRWTAYHGSNPHTNHIHVSVGVGDDGRSEPPYDSTQEWDISSTVISVPVQPAPPVSTQTGTVHLPAHATSWALYHVNSGYRKGTSDQKATLAPSQFGGLTY
;
A
#
# COMPACT_ATOMS: atom_id res chain seq x y z
N MET A 1 1.30 31.38 4.23
CA MET A 1 0.63 30.37 3.37
C MET A 1 1.40 29.08 3.46
N ALA A 2 0.72 27.94 3.52
CA ALA A 2 1.38 26.64 3.53
C ALA A 2 1.84 26.24 2.12
N ARG A 3 2.90 25.46 2.02
CA ARG A 3 3.35 24.81 0.76
C ARG A 3 3.65 23.34 0.98
N LEU A 4 3.66 22.57 -0.10
CA LEU A 4 4.12 21.19 -0.09
C LEU A 4 5.65 21.15 -0.07
N ALA A 5 6.21 20.14 0.57
CA ALA A 5 7.62 19.75 0.47
C ALA A 5 8.01 19.53 -1.01
N LYS A 6 9.13 20.10 -1.47
CA LYS A 6 9.48 20.04 -2.91
C LYS A 6 9.77 18.61 -3.39
N SER A 7 10.25 17.72 -2.52
CA SER A 7 10.42 16.31 -2.89
C SER A 7 9.08 15.63 -3.14
N LEU A 8 8.04 15.95 -2.36
CA LEU A 8 6.69 15.45 -2.60
C LEU A 8 6.03 16.08 -3.84
N GLU A 9 6.30 17.36 -4.13
CA GLU A 9 5.89 17.96 -5.41
C GLU A 9 6.50 17.21 -6.59
N THR A 10 7.79 16.87 -6.50
CA THR A 10 8.51 16.10 -7.51
C THR A 10 7.87 14.72 -7.71
N LEU A 11 7.64 13.96 -6.63
CA LEU A 11 6.96 12.66 -6.68
C LEU A 11 5.58 12.75 -7.35
N ARG A 12 4.74 13.70 -6.90
CA ARG A 12 3.40 13.91 -7.46
C ARG A 12 3.45 14.21 -8.95
N ASN A 13 4.38 15.05 -9.39
CA ASN A 13 4.54 15.42 -10.79
C ASN A 13 4.98 14.22 -11.64
N GLN A 14 5.95 13.43 -11.16
CA GLN A 14 6.38 12.20 -11.85
C GLN A 14 5.23 11.19 -11.99
N VAL A 15 4.44 10.98 -10.92
CA VAL A 15 3.27 10.08 -10.96
C VAL A 15 2.20 10.61 -11.92
N ASN A 16 1.91 11.91 -11.91
CA ASN A 16 0.96 12.52 -12.84
C ASN A 16 1.40 12.41 -14.30
N ALA A 17 2.69 12.62 -14.58
CA ALA A 17 3.23 12.50 -15.92
C ALA A 17 3.17 11.05 -16.43
N LYS A 18 3.49 10.08 -15.56
CA LYS A 18 3.46 8.64 -15.90
C LYS A 18 2.03 8.10 -16.05
N TYR A 19 1.09 8.62 -15.28
CA TYR A 19 -0.31 8.16 -15.25
C TYR A 19 -1.31 9.33 -15.41
N PRO A 20 -1.37 9.99 -16.57
CA PRO A 20 -2.16 11.21 -16.75
C PRO A 20 -3.67 11.00 -16.51
N GLY A 21 -4.18 9.81 -16.82
CA GLY A 21 -5.59 9.43 -16.63
C GLY A 21 -5.95 8.94 -15.22
N ARG A 22 -5.04 9.01 -14.24
CA ARG A 22 -5.36 8.56 -12.88
C ARG A 22 -6.37 9.45 -12.19
N SER A 23 -7.24 8.80 -11.41
CA SER A 23 -8.10 9.49 -10.46
C SER A 23 -7.24 10.24 -9.44
N LYS A 24 -7.78 11.37 -8.97
CA LYS A 24 -7.22 12.22 -7.91
C LYS A 24 -8.22 12.40 -6.77
N ALA A 25 -9.25 11.54 -6.71
CA ALA A 25 -10.37 11.67 -5.77
C ALA A 25 -9.98 11.58 -4.29
N SER A 26 -8.84 10.97 -3.99
CA SER A 26 -8.23 10.90 -2.66
C SER A 26 -6.82 11.46 -2.66
N ASP A 27 -6.46 12.31 -3.62
CA ASP A 27 -5.22 13.06 -3.52
C ASP A 27 -5.41 14.14 -2.46
N GLY A 28 -4.42 14.27 -1.58
CA GLY A 28 -4.44 15.20 -0.47
C GLY A 28 -3.01 15.57 -0.11
N TRP A 29 -2.80 16.76 0.41
CA TRP A 29 -1.50 17.09 0.97
C TRP A 29 -1.68 17.94 2.22
N ILE A 30 -2.56 18.94 2.20
CA ILE A 30 -2.87 19.75 3.37
C ILE A 30 -4.05 19.18 4.17
N GLY A 31 -3.88 19.06 5.48
CA GLY A 31 -4.93 18.67 6.41
C GLY A 31 -6.05 19.71 6.47
N ASP A 32 -7.29 19.25 6.57
CA ASP A 32 -8.43 20.12 6.86
C ASP A 32 -8.37 20.68 8.29
N ALA A 33 -9.28 21.60 8.63
CA ALA A 33 -9.30 22.22 9.95
C ALA A 33 -9.47 21.21 11.11
N ALA A 34 -10.08 20.05 10.86
CA ALA A 34 -10.21 18.98 11.84
C ALA A 34 -8.89 18.22 12.03
N HIS A 35 -8.14 17.96 10.95
CA HIS A 35 -6.80 17.39 10.99
C HIS A 35 -5.77 18.29 11.69
N GLN A 36 -5.97 19.61 11.65
CA GLN A 36 -5.11 20.57 12.36
C GLN A 36 -5.18 20.48 13.89
N ALA A 37 -6.18 19.80 14.44
CA ALA A 37 -6.32 19.59 15.88
C ALA A 37 -5.38 18.49 16.43
N VAL A 38 -4.71 17.73 15.55
CA VAL A 38 -3.79 16.65 15.92
C VAL A 38 -2.42 16.85 15.28
N ALA A 39 -1.39 16.24 15.87
CA ALA A 39 -0.08 16.15 15.23
C ALA A 39 -0.21 15.32 13.93
N SER A 40 0.16 15.91 12.79
CA SER A 40 0.11 15.25 11.48
C SER A 40 1.04 15.95 10.50
N ASP A 41 1.80 15.19 9.72
CA ASP A 41 2.64 15.70 8.62
C ASP A 41 1.82 16.31 7.46
N HIS A 42 0.49 16.11 7.45
CA HIS A 42 -0.43 16.88 6.60
C HIS A 42 -0.66 18.31 7.10
N ASN A 43 -0.29 18.63 8.34
CA ASN A 43 -0.30 19.98 8.87
C ASN A 43 1.02 20.68 8.55
N PRO A 44 1.01 21.99 8.25
CA PRO A 44 2.24 22.72 8.03
C PRO A 44 3.11 22.69 9.29
N ASN A 45 4.38 22.34 9.14
CA ASN A 45 5.38 22.45 10.20
C ASN A 45 5.66 23.93 10.55
N ARG A 46 6.61 24.17 11.47
CA ARG A 46 6.97 25.54 11.91
C ARG A 46 7.47 26.47 10.79
N HIS A 47 7.87 25.91 9.65
CA HIS A 47 8.33 26.65 8.46
C HIS A 47 7.21 26.85 7.43
N GLY A 48 5.99 26.44 7.74
CA GLY A 48 4.85 26.49 6.80
C GLY A 48 4.92 25.40 5.72
N VAL A 49 5.65 24.32 5.94
CA VAL A 49 5.83 23.22 4.97
C VAL A 49 5.05 22.00 5.42
N VAL A 50 4.26 21.46 4.51
CA VAL A 50 3.53 20.21 4.69
C VAL A 50 4.38 19.08 4.11
N THR A 51 4.59 18.02 4.89
CA THR A 51 5.56 16.97 4.59
C THR A 51 4.90 15.62 4.35
N ALA A 52 3.58 15.58 4.16
CA ALA A 52 2.83 14.40 3.73
C ALA A 52 2.07 14.63 2.41
N LEU A 53 1.96 13.56 1.63
CA LEU A 53 1.23 13.51 0.37
C LEU A 53 0.44 12.20 0.27
N ASP A 54 -0.83 12.34 -0.06
CA ASP A 54 -1.71 11.25 -0.46
C ASP A 54 -1.85 11.17 -1.98
N LEU A 55 -1.75 9.96 -2.52
CA LEU A 55 -1.97 9.67 -3.95
C LEU A 55 -3.00 8.56 -4.10
N THR A 56 -4.09 8.87 -4.82
CA THR A 56 -5.24 7.99 -5.03
C THR A 56 -4.83 6.67 -5.69
N HIS A 57 -5.20 5.53 -5.11
CA HIS A 57 -5.07 4.22 -5.74
C HIS A 57 -6.09 4.11 -6.89
N HIS A 58 -5.59 3.94 -8.12
CA HIS A 58 -6.44 3.89 -9.31
C HIS A 58 -5.91 2.92 -10.37
N PRO A 59 -5.93 1.60 -10.09
CA PRO A 59 -5.36 0.59 -10.98
C PRO A 59 -6.09 0.51 -12.33
N LYS A 60 -7.37 0.93 -12.39
CA LYS A 60 -8.15 1.01 -13.63
C LYS A 60 -7.53 1.93 -14.69
N SER A 61 -6.71 2.90 -14.29
CA SER A 61 -5.94 3.77 -15.20
C SER A 61 -4.44 3.46 -15.18
N GLY A 62 -4.05 2.27 -14.72
CA GLY A 62 -2.66 1.84 -14.63
C GLY A 62 -1.89 2.34 -13.41
N PHE A 63 -2.46 3.16 -12.53
CA PHE A 63 -1.78 3.63 -11.32
C PHE A 63 -2.13 2.78 -10.10
N ASP A 64 -1.30 1.77 -9.84
CA ASP A 64 -1.35 1.03 -8.58
C ASP A 64 -0.50 1.72 -7.52
N ALA A 65 -1.17 2.46 -6.63
CA ALA A 65 -0.50 3.11 -5.53
C ALA A 65 0.16 2.10 -4.56
N HIS A 66 -0.40 0.91 -4.34
CA HIS A 66 0.21 -0.09 -3.45
C HIS A 66 1.52 -0.62 -4.01
N ALA A 67 1.60 -0.84 -5.33
CA ALA A 67 2.85 -1.18 -6.00
C ALA A 67 3.87 -0.02 -5.95
N LEU A 68 3.41 1.24 -6.03
CA LEU A 68 4.29 2.39 -5.79
C LEU A 68 4.84 2.37 -4.37
N ALA A 69 4.00 2.11 -3.35
CA ALA A 69 4.46 2.03 -1.96
C ALA A 69 5.57 0.98 -1.77
N ASP A 70 5.40 -0.22 -2.34
CA ASP A 70 6.44 -1.27 -2.32
C ASP A 70 7.73 -0.82 -3.02
N THR A 71 7.60 -0.09 -4.13
CA THR A 71 8.73 0.52 -4.85
C THR A 71 9.45 1.54 -3.97
N LEU A 72 8.72 2.45 -3.30
CA LEU A 72 9.28 3.52 -2.48
C LEU A 72 10.05 3.01 -1.25
N ILE A 73 9.57 1.95 -0.59
CA ILE A 73 10.28 1.39 0.58
C ILE A 73 11.56 0.61 0.18
N THR A 74 11.65 0.18 -1.09
CA THR A 74 12.78 -0.55 -1.64
C THR A 74 13.83 0.41 -2.23
N LYS A 75 13.38 1.39 -3.02
CA LYS A 75 14.20 2.36 -3.77
C LYS A 75 14.14 3.75 -3.14
N ARG A 76 14.25 3.76 -1.82
CA ARG A 76 13.99 4.90 -0.94
C ARG A 76 14.65 6.17 -1.46
N HIS A 77 13.87 7.24 -1.56
CA HIS A 77 14.42 8.57 -1.67
C HIS A 77 15.09 8.95 -0.34
N PRO A 78 16.22 9.68 -0.32
CA PRO A 78 16.95 10.00 0.91
C PRO A 78 16.15 10.76 1.97
N GLU A 79 15.11 11.49 1.53
CA GLU A 79 14.22 12.25 2.42
C GLU A 79 12.97 11.48 2.86
N LEU A 80 12.78 10.23 2.42
CA LEU A 80 11.59 9.45 2.79
C LEU A 80 11.61 9.14 4.29
N LYS A 81 10.56 9.56 4.99
CA LYS A 81 10.35 9.33 6.42
C LYS A 81 9.59 8.03 6.67
N TYR A 82 8.43 7.89 6.04
CA TYR A 82 7.60 6.68 6.10
C TYR A 82 6.56 6.63 5.00
N VAL A 83 5.99 5.44 4.79
CA VAL A 83 4.88 5.17 3.87
C VAL A 83 3.79 4.38 4.60
N ILE A 84 2.52 4.74 4.38
CA ILE A 84 1.35 3.96 4.82
C ILE A 84 0.57 3.53 3.58
N SER A 85 0.25 2.24 3.49
CA SER A 85 -0.43 1.67 2.32
C SER A 85 -1.10 0.35 2.67
N ASN A 86 -2.40 0.24 2.38
CA ASN A 86 -3.20 -0.96 2.54
C ASN A 86 -3.07 -1.59 3.94
N LYS A 87 -3.34 -0.81 4.99
CA LYS A 87 -3.25 -1.21 6.41
C LYS A 87 -1.84 -1.64 6.84
N ARG A 88 -0.81 -1.16 6.15
CA ARG A 88 0.60 -1.38 6.50
C ARG A 88 1.33 -0.07 6.61
N ILE A 89 2.35 -0.01 7.45
CA ILE A 89 3.25 1.12 7.60
C ILE A 89 4.70 0.62 7.57
N ALA A 90 5.58 1.39 6.94
CA ALA A 90 7.01 1.17 6.93
C ALA A 90 7.75 2.51 6.98
N GLY A 91 8.83 2.53 7.77
CA GLY A 91 9.72 3.66 7.95
C GLY A 91 11.01 3.21 8.64
N ASP A 92 11.89 4.15 8.97
CA ASP A 92 13.20 3.83 9.58
C ASP A 92 13.08 2.98 10.84
N TRP A 93 12.13 3.30 11.73
CA TRP A 93 11.88 2.55 12.98
C TRP A 93 11.41 1.11 12.78
N THR A 94 10.90 0.77 11.59
CA THR A 94 10.52 -0.61 11.23
C THR A 94 11.65 -1.37 10.53
N GLY A 95 12.81 -0.71 10.31
CA GLY A 95 13.85 -1.20 9.41
C GLY A 95 13.35 -1.35 7.97
N TRP A 96 12.42 -0.48 7.55
CA TRP A 96 11.75 -0.54 6.23
C TRP A 96 11.02 -1.85 5.93
N ARG A 97 10.54 -2.54 6.96
CA ARG A 97 9.70 -3.74 6.82
C ARG A 97 8.25 -3.38 7.05
N TRP A 98 7.37 -3.88 6.18
CA TRP A 98 5.94 -3.70 6.36
C TRP A 98 5.47 -4.24 7.71
N THR A 99 4.89 -3.35 8.52
CA THR A 99 4.25 -3.67 9.80
C THR A 99 2.76 -3.35 9.71
N ALA A 100 1.93 -4.01 10.52
CA ALA A 100 0.50 -3.70 10.57
C ALA A 100 0.27 -2.24 10.99
N TYR A 101 -0.67 -1.58 10.31
CA TYR A 101 -1.11 -0.23 10.63
C TYR A 101 -2.57 -0.27 11.11
N HIS A 102 -2.81 0.38 12.26
CA HIS A 102 -4.09 0.34 12.96
C HIS A 102 -4.78 1.71 13.06
N GLY A 103 -4.31 2.71 12.33
CA GLY A 103 -4.97 4.02 12.28
C GLY A 103 -6.36 3.94 11.63
N SER A 104 -7.19 4.94 11.95
CA SER A 104 -8.61 4.99 11.53
C SER A 104 -8.80 5.01 10.02
N ASN A 105 -7.95 5.72 9.28
CA ASN A 105 -7.89 5.66 7.83
C ASN A 105 -7.01 4.47 7.41
N PRO A 106 -7.54 3.39 6.81
CA PRO A 106 -6.76 2.19 6.49
C PRO A 106 -5.87 2.31 5.24
N HIS A 107 -5.89 3.44 4.52
CA HIS A 107 -5.08 3.67 3.31
C HIS A 107 -5.29 2.59 2.22
N THR A 108 -6.53 2.13 2.03
CA THR A 108 -6.88 1.17 0.95
C THR A 108 -7.22 1.86 -0.36
N ASN A 109 -7.52 3.16 -0.33
CA ASN A 109 -7.94 3.95 -1.50
C ASN A 109 -6.85 4.95 -1.96
N HIS A 110 -5.75 5.07 -1.23
CA HIS A 110 -4.61 5.93 -1.54
C HIS A 110 -3.37 5.39 -0.80
N ILE A 111 -2.20 5.87 -1.19
CA ILE A 111 -0.99 5.78 -0.35
C ILE A 111 -0.78 7.09 0.37
N HIS A 112 -0.16 7.01 1.55
CA HIS A 112 0.39 8.16 2.26
C HIS A 112 1.91 8.07 2.24
N VAL A 113 2.56 9.17 1.87
CA VAL A 113 4.02 9.29 1.83
C VAL A 113 4.43 10.49 2.66
N SER A 114 5.30 10.29 3.65
CA SER A 114 5.87 11.37 4.46
C SER A 114 7.37 11.52 4.25
N VAL A 115 7.88 12.75 4.29
CA VAL A 115 9.29 13.11 4.15
C VAL A 115 9.80 13.95 5.34
N GLY A 116 11.11 14.09 5.45
CA GLY A 116 11.74 14.82 6.55
C GLY A 116 12.09 13.93 7.75
N VAL A 117 12.43 14.56 8.86
CA VAL A 117 12.86 13.88 10.09
C VAL A 117 12.14 14.45 11.31
N GLY A 118 12.07 13.68 12.40
CA GLY A 118 11.42 14.09 13.64
C GLY A 118 9.95 13.69 13.72
N ASP A 119 9.24 14.27 14.67
CA ASP A 119 7.87 13.86 14.99
C ASP A 119 6.86 14.28 13.93
N ASP A 120 5.74 13.56 13.86
CA ASP A 120 4.61 13.86 12.99
C ASP A 120 4.07 15.29 13.27
N GLY A 121 3.85 16.08 12.22
CA GLY A 121 3.46 17.50 12.32
C GLY A 121 4.56 18.44 12.81
N ARG A 122 5.77 17.93 13.05
CA ARG A 122 6.97 18.69 13.42
C ARG A 122 8.19 18.28 12.59
N SER A 123 7.95 17.72 11.40
CA SER A 123 9.01 17.27 10.52
C SER A 123 9.95 18.41 10.14
N GLU A 124 11.24 18.17 10.30
CA GLU A 124 12.33 19.06 9.92
C GLU A 124 13.02 18.61 8.63
N PRO A 125 13.78 19.50 7.96
CA PRO A 125 14.56 19.13 6.78
C PRO A 125 15.48 17.93 7.06
N PRO A 126 15.77 17.10 6.04
CA PRO A 126 15.60 17.39 4.62
C PRO A 126 14.23 16.95 4.06
N TYR A 127 13.54 17.84 3.34
CA TYR A 127 12.26 17.55 2.66
C TYR A 127 12.09 18.35 1.34
N ASP A 128 13.14 18.99 0.84
CA ASP A 128 13.06 19.94 -0.27
C ASP A 128 13.98 19.59 -1.44
N SER A 129 14.57 18.38 -1.45
CA SER A 129 15.29 17.86 -2.60
C SER A 129 14.37 17.81 -3.82
N THR A 130 14.85 18.31 -4.95
CA THR A 130 14.19 18.17 -6.25
C THR A 130 14.73 16.99 -7.05
N GLN A 131 15.47 16.09 -6.40
CA GLN A 131 15.90 14.84 -7.00
C GLN A 131 14.67 14.02 -7.39
N GLU A 132 14.72 13.41 -8.58
CA GLU A 132 13.67 12.49 -9.01
C GLU A 132 13.57 11.29 -8.07
N TRP A 133 12.34 10.89 -7.76
CA TRP A 133 12.07 9.63 -7.10
C TRP A 133 12.25 8.49 -8.09
N ASP A 134 12.86 7.38 -7.66
CA ASP A 134 12.88 6.16 -8.45
C ASP A 134 11.52 5.46 -8.37
N ILE A 135 10.60 5.89 -9.23
CA ILE A 135 9.27 5.31 -9.44
C ILE A 135 9.26 4.32 -10.61
N SER A 136 10.44 3.95 -11.13
CA SER A 136 10.51 2.86 -12.09
C SER A 136 10.10 1.61 -11.33
N SER A 137 9.04 0.98 -11.82
CA SER A 137 8.48 -0.21 -11.20
C SER A 137 9.63 -1.16 -10.98
N THR A 138 9.96 -1.45 -9.72
CA THR A 138 10.84 -2.56 -9.48
C THR A 138 10.06 -3.74 -10.00
N VAL A 139 10.50 -4.30 -11.13
CA VAL A 139 10.38 -5.74 -11.31
C VAL A 139 11.17 -6.34 -10.16
N ILE A 140 10.61 -6.30 -8.95
CA ILE A 140 10.95 -7.32 -7.98
C ILE A 140 10.36 -8.53 -8.68
N SER A 141 11.22 -9.21 -9.44
CA SER A 141 11.31 -10.64 -9.29
C SER A 141 11.52 -10.86 -7.80
N VAL A 142 10.44 -10.74 -7.03
CA VAL A 142 10.18 -11.71 -6.00
C VAL A 142 10.39 -13.00 -6.78
N PRO A 143 11.18 -13.97 -6.32
CA PRO A 143 10.87 -15.30 -6.75
C PRO A 143 9.38 -15.42 -6.43
N VAL A 144 8.54 -15.25 -7.45
CA VAL A 144 7.32 -15.99 -7.57
C VAL A 144 7.90 -17.37 -7.30
N GLN A 145 7.75 -17.87 -6.07
CA GLN A 145 7.55 -19.29 -5.92
C GLN A 145 6.49 -19.51 -6.97
N PRO A 146 6.86 -20.11 -8.13
CA PRO A 146 6.03 -20.03 -9.30
C PRO A 146 4.65 -20.38 -8.79
N ALA A 147 3.65 -19.53 -9.07
CA ALA A 147 2.29 -20.00 -8.96
C ALA A 147 2.36 -21.40 -9.57
N PRO A 148 2.02 -22.48 -8.83
CA PRO A 148 2.05 -23.81 -9.40
C PRO A 148 1.38 -23.63 -10.75
N PRO A 149 2.05 -24.03 -11.85
CA PRO A 149 1.69 -23.61 -13.19
C PRO A 149 0.18 -23.64 -13.28
N VAL A 150 -0.46 -22.57 -13.77
CA VAL A 150 -1.89 -22.62 -14.08
C VAL A 150 -2.04 -23.78 -15.03
N SER A 151 -2.33 -24.91 -14.44
CA SER A 151 -2.49 -26.15 -15.11
C SER A 151 -3.87 -25.95 -15.68
N THR A 152 -3.95 -25.84 -16.99
CA THR A 152 -5.17 -26.22 -17.71
C THR A 152 -5.39 -27.73 -17.61
N GLN A 153 -5.05 -28.36 -16.48
CA GLN A 153 -5.65 -29.61 -16.08
C GLN A 153 -7.07 -29.26 -15.67
N THR A 154 -8.01 -29.59 -16.55
CA THR A 154 -9.26 -30.22 -16.13
C THR A 154 -8.89 -31.44 -15.29
N GLY A 155 -8.54 -31.20 -14.03
CA GLY A 155 -8.07 -32.17 -13.07
C GLY A 155 -9.06 -32.18 -11.92
N THR A 156 -9.63 -33.35 -11.68
CA THR A 156 -10.54 -33.59 -10.58
C THR A 156 -9.81 -33.41 -9.24
N VAL A 157 -10.36 -32.58 -8.35
CA VAL A 157 -9.84 -32.36 -7.01
C VAL A 157 -10.51 -33.33 -6.04
N HIS A 158 -9.73 -34.22 -5.43
CA HIS A 158 -10.19 -35.10 -4.36
C HIS A 158 -9.82 -34.53 -2.99
N LEU A 159 -10.83 -34.27 -2.16
CA LEU A 159 -10.69 -33.90 -0.76
C LEU A 159 -10.85 -35.16 0.11
N PRO A 160 -9.89 -35.45 1.01
CA PRO A 160 -9.85 -36.74 1.70
C PRO A 160 -10.90 -36.89 2.80
N ALA A 161 -11.38 -38.12 2.98
CA ALA A 161 -12.44 -38.49 3.94
C ALA A 161 -12.12 -38.18 5.42
N HIS A 162 -10.84 -38.00 5.77
CA HIS A 162 -10.43 -37.68 7.14
C HIS A 162 -10.41 -36.17 7.43
N ALA A 163 -10.57 -35.31 6.42
CA ALA A 163 -10.48 -33.88 6.62
C ALA A 163 -11.80 -33.28 7.12
N THR A 164 -11.76 -32.70 8.31
CA THR A 164 -12.92 -32.14 9.00
C THR A 164 -13.23 -30.69 8.63
N SER A 165 -12.27 -29.97 8.02
CA SER A 165 -12.48 -28.59 7.57
C SER A 165 -11.52 -28.21 6.44
N TRP A 166 -12.08 -27.62 5.38
CA TRP A 166 -11.39 -27.02 4.24
C TRP A 166 -11.96 -25.64 3.97
N ALA A 167 -11.14 -24.68 3.58
CA ALA A 167 -11.59 -23.34 3.19
C ALA A 167 -11.39 -23.12 1.70
N LEU A 168 -12.45 -22.67 1.01
CA LEU A 168 -12.38 -22.25 -0.38
C LEU A 168 -12.20 -20.74 -0.44
N TYR A 169 -11.27 -20.26 -1.25
CA TYR A 169 -10.94 -18.85 -1.38
C TYR A 169 -11.10 -18.36 -2.82
N HIS A 170 -11.24 -17.04 -2.97
CA HIS A 170 -11.11 -16.40 -4.28
C HIS A 170 -9.67 -16.55 -4.79
N VAL A 171 -9.52 -16.89 -6.07
CA VAL A 171 -8.22 -16.94 -6.74
C VAL A 171 -7.57 -15.56 -6.70
N ASN A 172 -6.27 -15.49 -6.38
CA ASN A 172 -5.49 -14.26 -6.21
C ASN A 172 -5.97 -13.32 -5.07
N SER A 173 -6.68 -13.87 -4.07
CA SER A 173 -7.04 -13.12 -2.85
C SER A 173 -5.95 -13.21 -1.77
N GLY A 174 -6.16 -12.54 -0.64
CA GLY A 174 -5.26 -12.64 0.51
C GLY A 174 -5.31 -13.97 1.27
N TYR A 175 -6.18 -14.90 0.87
CA TYR A 175 -6.37 -16.23 1.47
C TYR A 175 -6.63 -16.22 2.99
N ARG A 176 -7.32 -15.18 3.51
CA ARG A 176 -7.55 -15.01 4.95
C ARG A 176 -8.88 -15.62 5.40
N LYS A 177 -8.82 -16.58 6.33
CA LYS A 177 -9.99 -17.25 6.92
C LYS A 177 -10.93 -16.24 7.59
N GLY A 178 -12.25 -16.39 7.39
CA GLY A 178 -13.27 -15.55 8.02
C GLY A 178 -13.40 -14.14 7.44
N THR A 179 -12.76 -13.88 6.29
CA THR A 179 -12.86 -12.60 5.56
C THR A 179 -13.58 -12.81 4.23
N SER A 180 -13.81 -11.72 3.48
CA SER A 180 -14.33 -11.79 2.12
C SER A 180 -13.43 -12.55 1.14
N ASP A 181 -12.18 -12.85 1.50
CA ASP A 181 -11.30 -13.71 0.71
C ASP A 181 -11.85 -15.15 0.66
N GLN A 182 -12.57 -15.58 1.71
CA GLN A 182 -13.10 -16.94 1.88
C GLN A 182 -14.51 -17.04 1.30
N LYS A 183 -14.68 -17.91 0.30
CA LYS A 183 -15.95 -18.18 -0.37
C LYS A 183 -16.80 -19.22 0.37
N ALA A 184 -16.17 -20.24 0.97
CA ALA A 184 -16.89 -21.28 1.70
C ALA A 184 -15.97 -22.02 2.68
N THR A 185 -16.59 -22.78 3.59
CA THR A 185 -15.95 -23.87 4.33
C THR A 185 -16.60 -25.18 3.92
N LEU A 186 -15.79 -26.22 3.66
CA LEU A 186 -16.23 -27.58 3.35
C LEU A 186 -15.82 -28.50 4.50
N ALA A 187 -16.58 -29.56 4.74
CA ALA A 187 -16.23 -30.62 5.69
C ALA A 187 -16.27 -31.99 4.99
N PRO A 188 -15.23 -32.35 4.20
CA PRO A 188 -15.21 -33.58 3.40
C PRO A 188 -15.48 -34.85 4.19
N SER A 189 -15.09 -34.90 5.47
CA SER A 189 -15.35 -36.06 6.34
C SER A 189 -16.81 -36.37 6.57
N GLN A 190 -17.71 -35.38 6.44
CA GLN A 190 -19.15 -35.61 6.55
C GLN A 190 -19.71 -36.40 5.35
N PHE A 191 -18.94 -36.51 4.27
CA PHE A 191 -19.35 -37.13 3.00
C PHE A 191 -18.47 -38.31 2.60
N GLY A 192 -17.54 -38.75 3.46
CA GLY A 192 -16.57 -39.80 3.11
C GLY A 192 -15.50 -39.34 2.10
N GLY A 193 -15.28 -38.03 1.99
CA GLY A 193 -14.46 -37.38 0.96
C GLY A 193 -15.32 -36.57 -0.01
N LEU A 194 -14.70 -35.68 -0.78
CA LEU A 194 -15.39 -34.89 -1.82
C LEU A 194 -14.58 -34.87 -3.10
N THR A 195 -15.24 -34.81 -4.24
CA THR A 195 -14.63 -34.84 -5.57
C THR A 195 -15.24 -33.74 -6.43
N TYR A 196 -14.44 -32.85 -7.00
CA TYR A 196 -14.87 -31.68 -7.78
C TYR A 196 -14.12 -31.57 -9.11
#